data_AF-A0A7Y7HQ77-F1
#
_entry.id   AF-A0A7Y7HQ77-F1
#
_cell.length_a   1.000
_cell.length_b   1.000
_cell.length_c   1.000
_cell.angle_alpha   90.00
_cell.angle_beta   90.00
_cell.angle_gamma   90.00
#
_symmetry.space_group_name_H-M   'P 1'
#
loop_
_entity.id
_entity.type
_entity.pdbx_description
1 polymer ?
#
loop_
_entity_poly.entity_id
_entity_poly.type
_entity_poly.pdbx_seq_one_letter_code
_entity_poly.pdbx_strand_id
1 'polypeptide(L)' 'MNKDTLKGVLILLGVALAVALFCVVATDNGWQKLWCVLRALAHGVSLSNIRAVCL' A
#
# COMPACT_ATOMS: atom_id res chain seq x y z
N MET A 1 18.12 -13.20 -14.52
CA MET A 1 18.16 -12.09 -13.54
C MET A 1 19.19 -12.44 -12.48
N ASN A 2 20.18 -11.57 -12.22
CA ASN A 2 21.26 -11.86 -11.27
C ASN A 2 20.71 -11.93 -9.84
N LYS A 3 21.23 -12.86 -9.02
CA LYS A 3 20.83 -13.02 -7.61
C LYS A 3 21.03 -11.72 -6.82
N ASP A 4 22.05 -10.94 -7.17
CA ASP A 4 22.36 -9.66 -6.57
C ASP A 4 21.29 -8.61 -6.86
N THR A 5 20.80 -8.58 -8.10
CA THR A 5 19.69 -7.70 -8.49
C THR A 5 18.39 -8.09 -7.80
N LEU A 6 18.11 -9.39 -7.67
CA LEU A 6 16.94 -9.89 -6.96
C LEU A 6 16.99 -9.51 -5.47
N LYS A 7 18.14 -9.66 -4.82
CA LYS A 7 18.36 -9.21 -3.44
C LYS A 7 18.16 -7.70 -3.30
N GLY A 8 18.73 -6.91 -4.21
CA GLY A 8 18.59 -5.45 -4.23
C GLY A 8 17.12 -5.03 -4.33
N VAL A 9 16.37 -5.64 -5.26
CA VAL A 9 14.92 -5.38 -5.42
C VAL A 9 14.14 -5.79 -4.16
N LEU A 10 14.46 -6.93 -3.54
CA LEU A 10 13.77 -7.39 -2.33
C LEU A 10 13.97 -6.41 -1.17
N ILE A 11 15.18 -5.89 -0.98
CA ILE A 11 15.50 -4.91 0.06
C ILE A 11 14.76 -3.61 -0.21
N LEU A 12 14.80 -3.13 -1.45
CA LEU A 12 14.13 -1.89 -1.85
C LEU A 12 12.60 -1.99 -1.67
N LEU A 13 12.03 -3.14 -2.02
CA LEU A 13 10.62 -3.44 -1.80
C LEU A 13 10.28 -3.45 -0.30
N GLY A 14 11.13 -4.06 0.52
CA GLY A 14 10.95 -4.09 1.97
C GLY A 14 10.97 -2.70 2.61
N VAL A 15 11.94 -1.85 2.20
CA VAL A 15 12.03 -0.46 2.67
C VAL A 15 10.82 0.34 2.23
N ALA A 16 10.40 0.23 0.97
CA ALA A 16 9.22 0.91 0.45
C ALA A 16 7.95 0.51 1.22
N LEU A 17 7.79 -0.79 1.52
CA LEU A 17 6.65 -1.31 2.29
C LEU A 17 6.65 -0.78 3.73
N ALA A 18 7.83 -0.74 4.38
CA ALA A 18 7.97 -0.21 5.74
C ALA A 18 7.59 1.28 5.81
N VAL A 19 8.05 2.09 4.84
CA VAL A 19 7.69 3.51 4.77
C VAL A 19 6.20 3.70 4.51
N ALA A 20 5.61 2.93 3.60
CA ALA A 20 4.18 2.99 3.31
C ALA A 20 3.33 2.65 4.56
N LEU A 21 3.69 1.60 5.29
CA LEU A 21 3.02 1.23 6.55
C LEU A 21 3.19 2.30 7.62
N PHE A 22 4.38 2.90 7.75
CA PHE A 22 4.62 3.97 8.70
C PHE A 22 3.73 5.20 8.42
N CYS A 23 3.61 5.62 7.16
CA CYS A 23 2.70 6.71 6.76
C CYS A 23 1.24 6.40 7.10
N VAL A 24 0.81 5.15 6.96
CA VAL A 24 -0.56 4.70 7.27
C VAL A 24 -0.81 4.72 8.77
N VAL A 25 0.13 4.22 9.58
CA VAL A 25 0.01 4.21 11.04
C VAL A 25 0.08 5.62 11.62
N ALA A 26 0.90 6.51 11.03
CA ALA A 26 1.05 7.89 11.46
C ALA A 26 -0.16 8.80 11.11
N THR A 27 -1.13 8.30 10.33
CA THR A 27 -2.34 9.05 9.96
C THR A 27 -3.52 8.64 10.84
N ASP A 28 -4.26 9.61 11.39
CA ASP A 28 -5.51 9.35 12.10
C ASP A 28 -6.50 8.56 11.21
N ASN A 29 -7.01 7.44 11.72
CA ASN A 29 -7.83 6.46 10.99
C ASN A 29 -7.17 5.82 9.77
N GLY A 30 -5.84 5.88 9.63
CA GLY A 30 -5.13 5.34 8.48
C GLY A 30 -5.35 3.84 8.25
N TRP A 31 -5.46 3.05 9.32
CA TRP A 31 -5.76 1.61 9.21
C TRP A 31 -7.14 1.32 8.61
N GLN A 32 -8.15 2.10 8.99
CA GLN A 32 -9.51 1.97 8.44
C GLN A 32 -9.53 2.37 6.95
N LYS A 33 -8.84 3.46 6.58
CA LYS A 33 -8.73 3.88 5.18
C LYS A 33 -8.00 2.86 4.34
N LEU A 34 -6.88 2.30 4.84
CA LEU A 34 -6.15 1.26 4.14
C LEU A 34 -7.00 0.00 3.92
N TRP A 35 -7.74 -0.44 4.93
CA TRP A 35 -8.64 -1.59 4.82
C TRP A 35 -9.77 -1.33 3.82
N CYS A 36 -10.35 -0.13 3.83
CA CYS A 36 -11.38 0.27 2.86
C CYS A 36 -10.83 0.29 1.43
N VAL A 37 -9.65 0.88 1.21
CA VAL A 37 -8.97 0.91 -0.09
C VAL A 37 -8.68 -0.51 -0.59
N LEU A 38 -8.14 -1.37 0.28
CA LEU A 38 -7.79 -2.75 -0.06
C LEU A 38 -9.04 -3.58 -0.40
N ARG A 39 -10.12 -3.39 0.35
CA ARG A 39 -11.42 -4.01 0.06
C ARG A 39 -12.01 -3.49 -1.25
N ALA A 40 -11.98 -2.18 -1.50
CA ALA A 40 -12.46 -1.58 -2.74
C ALA A 40 -11.68 -2.11 -3.95
N LEU A 41 -10.35 -2.21 -3.84
CA LEU A 41 -9.50 -2.83 -4.86
C LEU A 41 -9.87 -4.29 -5.11
N ALA A 42 -10.09 -5.08 -4.04
CA ALA A 42 -10.50 -6.48 -4.17
C ALA A 42 -11.87 -6.65 -4.85
N HIS A 43 -12.76 -5.67 -4.71
CA HIS A 43 -14.06 -5.63 -5.40
C HIS A 43 -14.00 -5.00 -6.81
N GLY A 44 -12.82 -4.65 -7.31
CA GLY A 44 -12.64 -4.12 -8.67
C GLY A 44 -13.00 -2.63 -8.82
N VAL A 45 -13.04 -1.88 -7.71
CA VAL A 45 -13.26 -0.43 -7.75
C VAL A 45 -12.00 0.25 -8.31
N SER A 46 -12.18 1.06 -9.36
CA SER A 46 -11.11 1.87 -9.94
C SER A 46 -10.43 2.75 -8.88
N LEU A 47 -9.10 2.80 -8.89
CA LEU A 47 -8.27 3.66 -8.02
C LEU A 47 -8.76 5.12 -8.01
N SER A 48 -9.24 5.61 -9.16
CA SER A 48 -9.79 6.97 -9.31
C SER A 48 -11.05 7.20 -8.48
N ASN A 49 -11.78 6.14 -8.10
CA ASN A 49 -13.05 6.22 -7.39
C ASN A 49 -12.96 5.82 -5.91
N ILE A 50 -11.82 5.28 -5.47
CA ILE A 50 -11.64 4.85 -4.07
C ILE A 50 -11.76 6.03 -3.10
N ARG A 51 -11.35 7.23 -3.54
CA ARG A 51 -11.54 8.46 -2.75
C ARG A 51 -13.02 8.77 -2.49
N ALA A 52 -13.94 8.43 -3.39
CA ALA A 52 -15.37 8.69 -3.21
C ALA A 52 -16.04 7.65 -2.29
N VAL A 53 -15.39 6.52 -2.05
CA VAL A 53 -15.91 5.40 -1.26
C VAL A 53 -15.29 5.33 0.14
N CYS A 54 -14.04 5.78 0.29
CA CYS A 54 -13.25 5.62 1.52
C CYS A 54 -12.80 6.93 2.19
N LEU A 55 -13.22 8.10 1.70
CA LEU A 55 -13.18 9.38 2.44
C LEU A 55 -14.53 9.63 3.11
#